data_AF-A0A3B8L7C8-F1
#
_entry.id   AF-A0A3B8L7C8-F1
#
_cell.length_a   1.000
_cell.length_b   1.000
_cell.length_c   1.000
_cell.angle_alpha   90.00
_cell.angle_beta   90.00
_cell.angle_gamma   90.00
#
_symmetry.space_group_name_H-M   'P 1'
#
loop_
_entity.id
_entity.type
_entity.pdbx_description
1 polymer ?
#
loop_
_entity_poly.entity_id
_entity_poly.type
_entity_poly.pdbx_seq_one_letter_code
_entity_poly.pdbx_strand_id
1 'polypeptide(L)' 'WVFHGAKDRTVPLEESQRMVDALKRYGGKPRFTIYPNAGHDSWTEAYNN' A
#
# COMPACT_ATOMS: atom_id res chain seq x y z
N TRP A 1 -8.17 0.47 4.40
CA TRP A 1 -6.76 0.78 4.75
C TRP A 1 -5.92 -0.01 3.78
N VAL A 2 -5.02 0.66 3.06
CA VAL A 2 -4.12 0.06 2.06
C VAL A 2 -2.75 -0.12 2.69
N PHE A 3 -2.13 -1.27 2.45
CA PHE A 3 -0.77 -1.59 2.87
C PHE A 3 0.02 -2.01 1.64
N HIS A 4 1.30 -1.62 1.55
CA HIS A 4 2.17 -2.05 0.46
C HIS A 4 3.63 -2.13 0.92
N GLY A 5 4.40 -3.05 0.35
CA GLY A 5 5.84 -3.15 0.59
C GLY A 5 6.63 -2.31 -0.41
N ALA A 6 7.51 -1.42 0.05
CA ALA A 6 8.28 -0.54 -0.84
C ALA A 6 9.27 -1.30 -1.75
N LYS A 7 9.61 -2.55 -1.40
CA LYS A 7 10.51 -3.42 -2.16
C LYS A 7 9.76 -4.52 -2.92
N ASP A 8 8.44 -4.42 -3.04
CA ASP A 8 7.66 -5.38 -3.84
C ASP A 8 8.10 -5.31 -5.31
N ARG A 9 8.59 -6.44 -5.84
CA ARG A 9 8.98 -6.60 -7.25
C ARG A 9 7.96 -7.40 -8.06
N THR A 10 6.95 -7.96 -7.39
CA THR A 10 5.84 -8.70 -8.01
C THR A 10 4.72 -7.73 -8.40
N VAL A 11 4.37 -6.81 -7.49
CA VAL A 11 3.37 -5.76 -7.73
C VAL A 11 4.00 -4.39 -7.42
N PRO A 12 4.22 -3.54 -8.44
CA PRO A 12 4.78 -2.20 -8.25
C PRO A 12 3.94 -1.36 -7.27
N LEU A 13 4.61 -0.55 -6.44
CA LEU A 13 3.98 0.33 -5.46
C LEU A 13 2.97 1.30 -6.11
N GLU A 14 3.25 1.68 -7.35
CA GLU A 14 2.46 2.59 -8.17
C GLU A 14 1.02 2.09 -8.35
N GLU A 15 0.79 0.78 -8.39
CA GLU A 15 -0.55 0.21 -8.54
C GLU A 15 -1.43 0.54 -7.32
N SER A 16 -0.90 0.38 -6.11
CA SER A 16 -1.58 0.76 -4.88
C SER A 16 -1.72 2.29 -4.76
N GLN A 17 -0.68 3.04 -5.10
CA GLN A 17 -0.71 4.51 -5.07
C GLN A 17 -1.80 5.06 -6.01
N ARG A 18 -1.92 4.53 -7.23
CA ARG A 18 -2.94 4.93 -8.21
C ARG A 18 -4.36 4.75 -7.67
N MET A 19 -4.63 3.65 -6.99
CA MET A 19 -5.93 3.39 -6.38
C MET A 19 -6.20 4.31 -5.19
N VAL A 20 -5.20 4.54 -4.33
CA VAL A 20 -5.30 5.49 -3.21
C VAL A 20 -5.59 6.91 -3.71
N ASP A 21 -4.92 7.34 -4.78
CA ASP A 21 -5.13 8.66 -5.37
C ASP A 21 -6.50 8.79 -6.01
N ALA A 22 -6.98 7.76 -6.70
CA ALA A 22 -8.35 7.73 -7.22
C ALA A 22 -9.38 7.87 -6.08
N LEU A 23 -9.23 7.11 -5.00
CA LEU A 23 -10.13 7.21 -3.84
C LEU A 23 -10.11 8.61 -3.23
N LYS A 24 -8.92 9.22 -3.06
CA LYS A 24 -8.79 10.59 -2.55
C LYS A 24 -9.48 11.62 -3.46
N ARG A 25 -9.38 11.47 -4.79
CA ARG A 25 -10.02 12.37 -5.76
C ARG A 25 -11.54 12.40 -5.64
N TYR A 26 -12.16 11.28 -5.27
CA TYR A 26 -13.61 11.18 -5.07
C TYR A 26 -14.04 11.43 -3.62
N GLY A 27 -13.20 12.09 -2.81
CA GLY A 27 -13.52 12.46 -1.43
C GLY A 27 -13.34 11.33 -0.40
N GLY A 28 -12.82 10.17 -0.83
CA GLY A 28 -12.44 9.09 0.05
C GLY A 28 -11.26 9.48 0.95
N LYS A 29 -11.21 8.89 2.15
CA LYS A 29 -10.14 9.11 3.12
C LYS A 29 -9.39 7.79 3.42
N PRO A 30 -8.78 7.14 2.41
CA PRO A 30 -8.06 5.91 2.64
C PRO A 30 -6.83 6.16 3.52
N ARG A 31 -6.63 5.29 4.51
CA ARG A 31 -5.32 5.14 5.16
C ARG A 31 -4.41 4.35 4.23
N PHE A 32 -3.18 4.82 4.04
CA PHE A 32 -2.17 4.15 3.22
C PHE A 32 -0.86 4.05 4.00
N THR A 33 -0.40 2.83 4.25
CA THR A 33 0.84 2.52 4.95
C THR A 33 1.80 1.83 3.99
N ILE A 34 3.01 2.35 3.89
CA ILE A 34 4.08 1.77 3.07
C ILE A 34 5.16 1.26 4.01
N TYR A 35 5.46 -0.03 3.94
CA TYR A 35 6.53 -0.66 4.71
C TYR A 35 7.84 -0.54 3.93
N PRO A 36 8.84 0.23 4.42
CA PRO A 36 10.03 0.56 3.63
C PRO A 36 10.92 -0.65 3.32
N ASN A 37 10.84 -1.69 4.15
CA ASN A 37 11.66 -2.89 4.02
C ASN A 37 10.92 -4.13 3.51
N ALA A 38 9.59 -4.11 3.49
CA ALA A 38 8.80 -5.26 3.03
C ALA A 38 8.84 -5.39 1.50
N GLY A 39 8.92 -6.64 1.03
CA GLY A 39 8.73 -7.02 -0.36
C GLY A 39 7.25 -7.31 -0.64
N HIS A 40 6.99 -8.37 -1.40
CA HIS A 40 5.61 -8.78 -1.73
C HIS A 40 4.78 -9.12 -0.48
N ASP A 41 5.42 -9.75 0.50
CA ASP A 41 4.83 -10.03 1.82
C ASP A 41 4.75 -8.77 2.69
N SER A 42 3.82 -7.89 2.35
CA SER A 42 3.46 -6.74 3.16
C SER A 42 2.41 -7.07 4.23
N TRP A 43 1.76 -8.24 4.12
CA TRP A 43 0.69 -8.66 5.01
C TRP A 43 1.21 -9.12 6.37
N THR A 44 2.41 -9.71 6.45
CA THR A 44 3.00 -10.08 7.75
C THR A 44 3.15 -8.86 8.67
N GLU A 45 3.67 -7.74 8.16
CA GLU A 45 3.77 -6.47 8.91
C GLU A 45 2.40 -5.82 9.15
N ALA A 46 1.43 -6.02 8.26
CA ALA A 46 0.06 -5.49 8.41
C ALA A 46 -0.74 -6.19 9.52
N TYR A 47 -0.58 -7.51 9.67
CA TYR A 47 -1.31 -8.30 10.67
C TYR A 47 -0.66 -8.31 12.05
N ASN A 48 0.59 -7.86 12.17
CA ASN A 48 1.32 -7.74 13.45
C ASN A 48 1.28 -6.32 14.04
N ASN A 49 0.47 -5.42 13.47
CA ASN A 49 0.38 -4.00 13.82
C ASN A 49 -0.86 -3.63 14.65
#